data_AF-K2CGR7-F1
#
_entry.id   AF-K2CGR7-F1
#
_cell.length_a   1.000
_cell.length_b   1.000
_cell.length_c   1.000
_cell.angle_alpha   90.00
_cell.angle_beta   90.00
_cell.angle_gamma   90.00
#
_symmetry.space_group_name_H-M   'P 1'
#
loop_
_entity.id
_entity.type
_entity.pdbx_description
1 polymer ?
#
loop_
_entity_poly.entity_id
_entity_poly.type
_entity_poly.pdbx_seq_one_letter_code
_entity_poly.pdbx_strand_id
1 'polypeptide(L)'
;MLYSKLFPKTLKQVPSGAQSLNHQLLVRAGFIHQEIAGVYTYLPLGWQVIEKISNIVRVEMNKIGGQEMLMPVLHPGENWKKTGRFKSFDTLFKLKGAGNKDLVLGPTHEEIIYPLLAEHIKSYKDLPLYLYQIQTKFRDEPRAKAGLLR
;
A
#
# COMPACT_ATOMS: atom_id res chain seq x y z
N MET A 1 16.88 21.70 0.83
CA MET A 1 16.74 21.65 2.31
C MET A 1 18.12 21.65 2.93
N LEU A 2 18.39 22.46 3.96
CA LEU A 2 19.69 22.45 4.64
C LEU A 2 19.84 21.20 5.50
N TYR A 3 21.02 20.57 5.49
CA TYR A 3 21.27 19.36 6.28
C TYR A 3 21.07 19.60 7.78
N SER A 4 21.39 20.79 8.31
CA SER A 4 21.17 21.14 9.72
C SER A 4 19.71 20.95 10.16
N LYS A 5 18.76 21.23 9.26
CA LYS A 5 17.30 21.11 9.51
C LYS A 5 16.70 19.73 9.15
N LEU A 6 17.49 18.80 8.60
CA LEU A 6 17.03 17.45 8.26
C LEU A 6 16.75 16.61 9.50
N PHE A 7 15.59 15.95 9.51
CA PHE A 7 15.23 14.88 10.44
C PHE A 7 15.06 13.55 9.70
N PRO A 8 15.58 12.42 10.24
CA PRO A 8 16.61 12.32 11.26
C PRO A 8 18.02 12.48 10.65
N LYS A 9 19.06 12.40 11.49
CA LYS A 9 20.45 12.26 11.03
C LYS A 9 20.78 10.78 10.77
N THR A 10 21.83 10.54 10.01
CA THR A 10 22.34 9.18 9.76
C THR A 10 22.86 8.52 11.03
N LEU A 11 22.76 7.19 11.09
CA LEU A 11 23.31 6.38 12.17
C LEU A 11 24.75 5.94 11.84
N LYS A 12 25.62 5.89 12.86
CA LYS A 12 26.99 5.37 12.71
C LYS A 12 26.99 3.84 12.54
N GLN A 13 26.16 3.16 13.33
CA GLN A 13 26.00 1.71 13.32
C GLN A 13 24.57 1.34 12.91
N VAL A 14 24.43 0.19 12.26
CA VAL A 14 23.13 -0.34 11.86
C VAL A 14 22.48 -1.05 13.05
N PRO A 15 21.19 -0.82 13.35
CA PRO A 15 20.48 -1.58 14.38
C PRO A 15 20.48 -3.09 14.09
N SER A 16 20.62 -3.90 15.15
CA SER A 16 20.74 -5.37 15.05
C SER A 16 19.55 -6.08 14.39
N GLY A 17 18.39 -5.41 14.30
CA GLY A 17 17.18 -5.94 13.65
C GLY A 17 17.22 -5.95 12.11
N ALA A 18 18.16 -5.26 11.48
CA ALA A 18 18.24 -5.18 10.02
C ALA A 18 19.16 -6.28 9.44
N GLN A 19 18.57 -7.35 8.91
CA GLN A 19 19.34 -8.49 8.38
C GLN A 19 19.81 -8.30 6.93
N SER A 20 18.99 -7.69 6.07
CA SER A 20 19.30 -7.54 4.65
C SER A 20 19.97 -6.21 4.33
N LEU A 21 20.90 -6.19 3.37
CA LEU A 21 21.69 -5.00 3.04
C LEU A 21 20.82 -3.77 2.71
N ASN A 22 19.74 -3.95 1.94
CA ASN A 22 18.80 -2.86 1.63
C ASN A 22 18.18 -2.26 2.90
N HIS A 23 17.73 -3.11 3.83
CA HIS A 23 17.13 -2.69 5.09
C HIS A 23 18.14 -1.94 5.95
N GLN A 24 19.36 -2.49 6.06
CA GLN A 24 20.47 -1.89 6.80
C GLN A 24 20.79 -0.47 6.29
N LEU A 25 20.88 -0.31 4.97
CA LEU A 25 21.18 0.98 4.34
C LEU A 25 20.06 2.00 4.56
N LEU A 26 18.80 1.61 4.34
CA LEU A 26 17.66 2.51 4.48
C LEU A 26 17.48 3.01 5.93
N VAL A 27 17.67 2.12 6.91
CA VAL A 27 17.61 2.49 8.33
C VAL A 27 18.79 3.40 8.69
N ARG A 28 20.02 3.01 8.31
CA ARG A 28 21.23 3.77 8.66
C ARG A 28 21.23 5.17 8.03
N ALA A 29 20.70 5.31 6.82
CA ALA A 29 20.59 6.57 6.12
C ALA A 29 19.42 7.44 6.62
N GLY A 30 18.55 6.95 7.50
CA GLY A 30 17.40 7.69 8.01
C GLY A 30 16.26 7.82 7.01
N PHE A 31 16.05 6.81 6.15
CA PHE A 31 14.97 6.78 5.16
C PHE A 31 13.71 6.10 5.70
N ILE A 32 13.88 5.10 6.56
CA ILE A 32 12.77 4.37 7.18
C ILE A 32 13.01 4.15 8.68
N HIS A 33 11.93 4.06 9.42
CA HIS A 33 11.89 3.63 10.81
C HIS A 33 10.92 2.47 10.94
N GLN A 34 11.29 1.41 11.67
CA GLN A 34 10.46 0.23 11.85
C GLN A 34 9.61 0.37 13.11
N GLU A 35 8.29 0.31 12.98
CA GLU A 35 7.36 0.35 14.12
C GLU A 35 7.18 -1.06 14.70
N ILE A 36 6.87 -2.02 13.83
CA ILE A 36 6.76 -3.45 14.13
C ILE A 36 7.27 -4.26 12.92
N ALA A 37 7.32 -5.58 13.02
CA ALA A 37 7.70 -6.45 11.89
C ALA A 37 6.82 -6.16 10.66
N GLY A 38 7.44 -5.77 9.54
CA GLY A 38 6.75 -5.49 8.27
C GLY A 38 6.08 -4.11 8.18
N VAL A 39 6.10 -3.30 9.23
CA VAL A 39 5.46 -1.97 9.26
C VAL A 39 6.51 -0.89 9.48
N TYR A 40 6.58 0.05 8.54
CA TYR A 40 7.61 1.08 8.52
C TYR A 40 7.00 2.47 8.35
N THR A 41 7.55 3.41 9.08
CA THR A 41 7.39 4.84 8.85
C THR A 41 8.42 5.29 7.80
N TYR A 42 7.96 5.89 6.71
CA TYR A 42 8.83 6.56 5.75
C TYR A 42 9.23 7.93 6.29
N LEU A 43 10.52 8.09 6.56
CA LEU A 43 11.09 9.34 7.06
C LEU A 43 11.22 10.36 5.90
N PRO A 44 11.49 11.66 6.16
CA PRO A 44 11.42 12.70 5.14
C PRO A 44 12.15 12.40 3.82
N LEU A 45 13.38 11.87 3.87
CA LEU A 45 14.11 11.48 2.65
C LEU A 45 13.51 10.25 1.96
N GLY A 46 13.05 9.26 2.73
CA GLY A 46 12.36 8.09 2.20
C GLY A 46 11.06 8.46 1.51
N TRP A 47 10.26 9.33 2.14
CA TRP A 47 9.01 9.83 1.58
C TRP A 47 9.24 10.58 0.26
N GLN A 48 10.23 11.47 0.18
CA GLN A 48 10.59 12.16 -1.05
C GLN A 48 10.94 11.20 -2.21
N VAL A 49 11.60 10.08 -1.91
CA VAL A 49 11.90 9.06 -2.93
C VAL A 49 10.63 8.32 -3.36
N ILE A 50 9.77 7.93 -2.42
CA ILE A 50 8.49 7.29 -2.73
C ILE A 50 7.61 8.20 -3.59
N GLU A 51 7.56 9.51 -3.30
CA GLU A 51 6.83 10.48 -4.11
C GLU A 51 7.38 10.57 -5.54
N LYS A 52 8.71 10.58 -5.71
CA LYS A 52 9.34 10.57 -7.03
C LYS A 52 9.02 9.31 -7.83
N ILE A 53 9.11 8.15 -7.20
CA ILE A 53 8.76 6.86 -7.84
C ILE A 53 7.28 6.87 -8.23
N SER A 54 6.41 7.25 -7.31
CA SER A 54 4.96 7.34 -7.54
C SER A 54 4.62 8.29 -8.68
N ASN A 55 5.33 9.42 -8.79
CA ASN A 55 5.15 10.38 -9.87
C ASN A 55 5.55 9.83 -11.23
N ILE A 56 6.66 9.07 -11.32
CA ILE A 56 7.05 8.41 -12.56
C ILE A 56 5.97 7.43 -13.00
N VAL A 57 5.52 6.55 -12.08
CA VAL A 57 4.44 5.60 -12.36
C VAL A 57 3.19 6.33 -12.84
N ARG A 58 2.74 7.36 -12.12
CA ARG A 58 1.58 8.18 -12.48
C ARG A 58 1.71 8.80 -13.89
N VAL A 59 2.85 9.39 -14.19
CA VAL A 59 3.11 9.98 -15.52
C VAL A 59 2.99 8.94 -16.62
N GLU A 60 3.61 7.76 -16.45
CA GLU A 60 3.55 6.70 -17.46
C GLU A 60 2.15 6.08 -17.60
N MET A 61 1.44 5.88 -16.49
CA MET A 61 0.06 5.37 -16.48
C MET A 61 -0.90 6.34 -17.18
N ASN A 62 -0.77 7.65 -16.92
CA ASN A 62 -1.60 8.67 -17.55
C ASN A 62 -1.33 8.79 -19.05
N LYS A 63 -0.07 8.61 -19.51
CA LYS A 63 0.27 8.62 -20.95
C LYS A 63 -0.48 7.57 -21.76
N ILE A 64 -0.81 6.43 -21.14
CA ILE A 64 -1.55 5.34 -21.79
C ILE A 64 -3.07 5.38 -21.48
N GLY A 65 -3.58 6.54 -21.04
CA GLY A 65 -5.02 6.77 -20.82
C GLY A 65 -5.53 6.31 -19.45
N GLY A 66 -4.65 5.97 -18.51
CA GLY A 66 -5.03 5.65 -17.14
C GLY A 66 -5.58 6.87 -16.41
N GLN A 67 -6.61 6.65 -15.59
CA GLN A 67 -7.19 7.66 -14.72
C GLN A 67 -6.96 7.26 -13.27
N GLU A 68 -6.30 8.12 -12.51
CA GLU A 68 -6.04 7.86 -11.11
C GLU A 68 -7.25 8.15 -10.24
N MET A 69 -7.52 7.26 -9.31
CA MET A 69 -8.51 7.43 -8.25
C MET A 69 -7.94 6.93 -6.93
N LEU A 70 -8.68 7.14 -5.83
CA LEU A 70 -8.30 6.64 -4.51
C LEU A 70 -9.48 5.86 -3.90
N MET A 71 -9.28 4.57 -3.71
CA MET A 71 -10.23 3.69 -3.04
C MET A 71 -9.88 3.54 -1.55
N PRO A 72 -10.87 3.32 -0.67
CA PRO A 72 -10.63 3.17 0.75
C PRO A 72 -9.74 1.94 1.05
N VAL A 73 -8.92 2.01 2.09
CA VAL A 73 -8.21 0.82 2.62
C VAL A 73 -9.18 -0.12 3.30
N LEU A 74 -10.19 0.43 3.99
CA LEU A 74 -11.17 -0.33 4.74
C LEU A 74 -12.31 -0.78 3.84
N HIS A 75 -12.48 -2.09 3.69
CA HIS A 75 -13.44 -2.71 2.80
C HIS A 75 -14.61 -3.32 3.59
N PRO A 76 -15.85 -3.26 3.07
CA PRO A 76 -16.94 -4.06 3.59
C PRO A 76 -16.66 -5.54 3.34
N GLY A 77 -16.70 -6.36 4.40
CA GLY A 77 -16.47 -7.80 4.28
C GLY A 77 -17.49 -8.52 3.40
N GLU A 78 -18.67 -7.93 3.20
CA GLU A 78 -19.71 -8.46 2.30
C GLU A 78 -19.21 -8.60 0.85
N ASN A 79 -18.48 -7.61 0.33
CA ASN A 79 -17.95 -7.67 -1.04
C ASN A 79 -16.98 -8.84 -1.21
N TRP A 80 -16.15 -9.10 -0.20
CA TRP A 80 -15.21 -10.23 -0.16
C TRP A 80 -15.91 -11.58 -0.01
N LYS A 81 -17.06 -11.63 0.66
CA LYS A 81 -17.87 -12.85 0.77
C LYS A 81 -18.53 -13.19 -0.56
N LYS A 82 -18.99 -12.19 -1.32
CA LYS A 82 -19.58 -12.38 -2.67
C LYS A 82 -18.60 -13.07 -3.63
N THR A 83 -17.31 -12.74 -3.55
CA THR A 83 -16.26 -13.37 -4.38
C THR A 83 -15.70 -14.66 -3.77
N GLY A 84 -16.13 -15.06 -2.56
CA GLY A 84 -15.57 -16.19 -1.80
C GLY A 84 -14.19 -15.91 -1.18
N ARG A 85 -13.50 -14.83 -1.58
CA ARG A 85 -12.15 -14.48 -1.13
C ARG A 85 -12.05 -14.12 0.34
N PHE A 86 -13.17 -13.83 1.01
CA PHE A 86 -13.19 -13.67 2.46
C PHE A 86 -12.68 -14.91 3.22
N LYS A 87 -12.87 -16.11 2.67
CA LYS A 87 -12.40 -17.37 3.28
C LYS A 87 -11.11 -17.88 2.65
N SER A 88 -10.94 -17.76 1.33
CA SER A 88 -9.83 -18.36 0.59
C SER A 88 -8.57 -17.49 0.51
N PHE A 89 -8.63 -16.22 0.90
CA PHE A 89 -7.44 -15.35 0.90
C PHE A 89 -6.71 -15.45 2.24
N ASP A 90 -5.52 -16.05 2.22
CA ASP A 90 -4.79 -16.45 3.43
C ASP A 90 -4.30 -15.26 4.28
N THR A 91 -3.75 -14.22 3.65
CA THR A 91 -3.14 -13.07 4.35
C THR A 91 -4.10 -11.90 4.55
N LEU A 92 -5.39 -12.21 4.75
CA LEU A 92 -6.45 -11.21 4.87
C LEU A 92 -6.61 -10.71 6.31
N PHE A 93 -6.33 -9.43 6.54
CA PHE A 93 -6.71 -8.78 7.80
C PHE A 93 -8.24 -8.67 7.89
N LYS A 94 -8.82 -9.32 8.90
CA LYS A 94 -10.25 -9.31 9.20
C LYS A 94 -10.49 -8.53 10.49
N LEU A 95 -11.42 -7.59 10.44
CA LEU A 95 -11.78 -6.72 11.54
C LEU A 95 -13.28 -6.86 11.82
N LYS A 96 -13.66 -6.56 13.06
CA LYS A 96 -15.06 -6.39 13.46
C LYS A 96 -15.33 -4.92 13.73
N GLY A 97 -16.18 -4.32 12.90
CA GLY A 97 -16.67 -2.97 13.10
C GLY A 97 -17.80 -2.90 14.13
N ALA A 98 -18.27 -1.69 14.41
CA ALA A 98 -19.44 -1.47 15.25
C ALA A 98 -20.65 -2.29 14.75
N GLY A 99 -21.39 -2.89 15.68
CA GLY A 99 -22.51 -3.78 15.36
C GLY A 99 -22.08 -5.11 14.70
N ASN A 100 -20.87 -5.60 15.00
CA ASN A 100 -20.33 -6.88 14.49
C ASN A 100 -20.20 -6.98 12.96
N LYS A 101 -20.13 -5.84 12.27
CA LYS A 101 -19.94 -5.80 10.82
C LYS A 101 -18.57 -6.33 10.45
N ASP A 102 -18.52 -7.27 9.50
CA ASP A 102 -17.26 -7.75 8.96
C ASP A 102 -16.60 -6.67 8.10
N LEU A 103 -15.35 -6.38 8.42
CA LEU A 103 -14.51 -5.42 7.72
C LEU A 103 -13.19 -6.09 7.33
N VAL A 104 -12.55 -5.57 6.30
CA VAL A 104 -11.29 -6.07 5.77
C VAL A 104 -10.35 -4.88 5.53
N LEU A 105 -9.07 -5.00 5.91
CA LEU A 105 -8.04 -4.09 5.38
C LEU A 105 -7.58 -4.62 4.04
N GLY A 106 -7.74 -3.83 2.97
CA GLY A 106 -7.57 -4.26 1.59
C GLY A 106 -6.14 -4.70 1.24
N PRO A 107 -5.91 -5.99 0.90
CA PRO A 107 -4.64 -6.44 0.30
C PRO A 107 -4.58 -6.15 -1.21
N THR A 108 -5.74 -5.90 -1.83
CA THR A 108 -6.02 -5.50 -3.22
C THR A 108 -7.50 -5.05 -3.30
N HIS A 109 -7.96 -4.56 -4.46
CA HIS A 109 -9.19 -3.77 -4.60
C HIS A 109 -10.18 -4.29 -5.66
N GLU A 110 -10.06 -5.52 -6.17
CA GLU A 110 -11.01 -6.04 -7.19
C GLU A 110 -12.46 -6.05 -6.66
N GLU A 111 -12.65 -6.44 -5.40
CA GLU A 111 -13.94 -6.44 -4.68
C GLU A 111 -14.56 -5.06 -4.47
N ILE A 112 -13.78 -3.99 -4.65
CA ILE A 112 -14.22 -2.61 -4.47
C ILE A 112 -14.48 -1.95 -5.81
N ILE A 113 -13.54 -2.09 -6.75
CA ILE A 113 -13.66 -1.43 -8.05
C ILE A 113 -14.74 -2.05 -8.92
N TYR A 114 -14.91 -3.38 -8.89
CA TYR A 114 -15.87 -4.04 -9.78
C TYR A 114 -17.34 -3.65 -9.51
N PRO A 115 -17.86 -3.68 -8.26
CA PRO A 115 -19.23 -3.23 -8.02
C PRO A 115 -19.41 -1.75 -8.36
N LEU A 116 -18.42 -0.90 -8.07
CA LEU A 116 -18.44 0.51 -8.45
C LEU A 116 -18.54 0.67 -9.98
N LEU A 117 -17.75 -0.08 -10.74
CA LEU A 117 -17.82 -0.05 -12.21
C LEU A 117 -19.17 -0.53 -12.73
N ALA A 118 -19.75 -1.58 -12.14
CA ALA A 118 -21.08 -2.08 -12.55
C ALA A 118 -22.20 -1.06 -12.33
N GLU A 119 -22.05 -0.17 -11.34
CA GLU A 119 -22.98 0.93 -11.10
C GLU A 119 -22.91 2.00 -12.20
N HIS A 120 -21.74 2.23 -12.81
CA HIS A 120 -21.51 3.35 -13.73
C HIS A 120 -21.39 2.96 -15.21
N ILE A 121 -20.89 1.77 -15.53
CA ILE A 121 -20.77 1.28 -16.91
C ILE A 121 -22.10 0.66 -17.33
N LYS A 122 -22.78 1.28 -18.31
CA LYS A 122 -24.11 0.85 -18.79
C LYS A 122 -24.11 0.48 -20.26
N SER A 123 -23.07 0.85 -21.01
CA SER A 123 -22.95 0.56 -22.43
C SER A 123 -21.54 0.10 -22.77
N TYR A 124 -21.40 -0.69 -23.84
CA TYR A 124 -20.10 -0.97 -24.45
C TYR A 124 -19.36 0.31 -24.87
N LYS A 125 -20.10 1.41 -25.10
CA LYS A 125 -19.54 2.71 -25.47
C LYS A 125 -18.78 3.40 -24.33
N ASP A 126 -18.99 2.98 -23.08
CA ASP A 126 -18.26 3.48 -21.92
C ASP A 126 -16.85 2.86 -21.82
N LEU A 127 -16.51 1.94 -22.74
CA LEU A 127 -15.26 1.19 -22.80
C LEU A 127 -14.46 1.52 -24.07
N PRO A 128 -13.11 1.43 -24.03
CA PRO A 128 -12.27 0.95 -22.93
C PRO A 128 -12.11 1.97 -21.78
N LEU A 129 -11.97 1.46 -20.56
CA LEU A 129 -11.74 2.24 -19.35
C LEU A 129 -10.51 1.72 -18.61
N TYR A 130 -9.63 2.61 -18.19
CA TYR A 130 -8.44 2.28 -17.43
C TYR A 130 -8.35 3.12 -16.15
N LEU A 131 -8.56 2.47 -15.01
CA LEU A 131 -8.48 3.09 -13.69
C LEU A 131 -7.34 2.50 -12.88
N TYR A 132 -6.67 3.32 -12.06
CA TYR A 132 -5.63 2.85 -11.16
C TYR A 132 -5.58 3.69 -9.87
N GLN A 133 -4.83 3.21 -8.88
CA GLN A 133 -4.54 3.95 -7.66
C GLN A 133 -3.13 3.65 -7.14
N ILE A 134 -2.54 4.60 -6.42
CA ILE A 134 -1.31 4.40 -5.63
C ILE A 134 -1.67 4.57 -4.16
N GLN A 135 -1.77 3.45 -3.42
CA GLN A 135 -2.33 3.44 -2.06
C GLN A 135 -1.78 2.27 -1.23
N THR A 136 -1.67 2.45 0.09
CA THR A 136 -1.16 1.49 1.07
C THR A 136 -2.02 0.23 1.18
N LYS A 137 -1.41 -0.95 1.02
CA LYS A 137 -2.07 -2.25 1.15
C LYS A 137 -1.66 -2.95 2.44
N PHE A 138 -2.56 -3.78 2.96
CA PHE A 138 -2.31 -4.58 4.17
C PHE A 138 -2.41 -6.06 3.84
N ARG A 139 -1.37 -6.83 4.18
CA ARG A 139 -1.34 -8.29 4.09
C ARG A 139 -0.78 -8.82 5.40
N ASP A 140 -1.53 -9.71 6.05
CA ASP A 140 -1.12 -10.34 7.32
C ASP A 140 -0.11 -11.45 7.03
N GLU A 141 1.08 -11.04 6.58
CA GLU A 141 2.14 -11.95 6.18
C GLU A 141 2.69 -12.69 7.41
N PRO A 142 2.73 -14.04 7.40
CA PRO A 142 3.15 -14.81 8.57
C PRO A 142 4.61 -14.53 8.96
N ARG A 143 5.42 -14.03 8.03
CA ARG A 143 6.81 -13.60 8.26
C ARG A 143 7.20 -12.44 7.34
N ALA A 144 7.21 -11.23 7.88
CA ALA A 144 7.91 -10.09 7.29
C ALA A 144 9.43 -10.32 7.30
N LYS A 145 10.11 -10.07 6.17
CA LYS A 145 11.55 -10.29 5.99
C LYS A 145 12.13 -9.29 4.99
N ALA A 146 13.38 -8.90 5.22
CA ALA A 146 14.20 -8.12 4.29
C ALA A 146 13.74 -6.65 4.07
N GLY A 147 13.23 -6.00 5.12
CA GLY A 147 12.92 -4.57 5.09
C GLY A 147 11.61 -4.30 4.35
N LEU A 148 11.64 -3.36 3.41
CA LEU A 148 10.49 -3.01 2.56
C LEU A 148 10.15 -4.06 1.49
N LEU A 149 10.95 -5.13 1.36
CA LEU A 149 10.71 -6.16 0.35
C LEU A 149 9.63 -7.16 0.77
N ARG A 150 9.44 -7.41 2.07
CA ARG A 150 8.41 -8.31 2.60
C ARG A 150 8.07 -8.07 4.06
#